data_AF-A0A812FLS6-F1
#
_entry.id   AF-A0A812FLS6-F1
#
_cell.length_a   1.000
_cell.length_b   1.000
_cell.length_c   1.000
_cell.angle_alpha   90.00
_cell.angle_beta   90.00
_cell.angle_gamma   90.00
#
_symmetry.space_group_name_H-M   'P 1'
#
loop_
_entity.id
_entity.type
_entity.pdbx_description
1 polymer ?
#
loop_
_entity_poly.entity_id
_entity_poly.type
_entity_poly.pdbx_seq_one_letter_code
_entity_poly.pdbx_strand_id
1 'polypeptide(L)'
;MKLLGTLIDFQLNEPSKAFSSHEVMTQLYSPRWYLHPKGRDSRKRMDLYLNSFVSSGELVVVERGDYKVTGKAIATLESYQMESAREKDAQYTQYALVFLTLILAIIGAIQSGVVKVPTLLDFTQF
;
A
#
# COMPACT_ATOMS: atom_id res chain seq x y z
N MET A 1 2.45 2.17 4.60
CA MET A 1 3.55 1.48 5.32
C MET A 1 4.91 2.20 5.38
N LYS A 2 5.05 3.43 4.84
CA LYS A 2 6.34 4.16 4.92
C LYS A 2 6.82 4.36 6.36
N LEU A 3 5.91 4.65 7.30
CA LEU A 3 6.24 4.83 8.72
C LEU A 3 6.86 3.58 9.34
N LEU A 4 6.23 2.40 9.17
CA LEU A 4 6.74 1.14 9.71
C LEU A 4 8.12 0.79 9.13
N GLY A 5 8.32 1.02 7.83
CA GLY A 5 9.64 0.88 7.19
C GLY A 5 10.69 1.79 7.82
N THR A 6 10.38 3.07 8.03
CA THR A 6 11.29 4.01 8.71
C THR A 6 11.63 3.57 10.14
N LEU A 7 10.68 2.99 10.88
CA LEU A 7 10.92 2.46 12.22
C LEU A 7 11.85 1.23 12.20
N ILE A 8 11.67 0.34 11.22
CA ILE A 8 12.57 -0.80 11.02
C ILE A 8 13.98 -0.31 10.69
N ASP A 9 14.13 0.63 9.75
CA ASP A 9 15.44 1.19 9.37
C ASP A 9 16.12 1.87 10.56
N PHE A 10 15.35 2.58 11.40
CA PHE A 10 15.86 3.16 12.63
C PHE A 10 16.39 2.09 13.58
N GLN A 11 15.63 1.02 13.81
CA GLN A 11 16.06 -0.10 14.66
C GLN A 11 17.27 -0.84 14.08
N LEU A 12 17.40 -0.95 12.76
CA LEU A 12 18.56 -1.56 12.11
C LEU A 12 19.85 -0.77 12.35
N ASN A 13 19.75 0.57 12.39
CA ASN A 13 20.88 1.43 12.71
C ASN A 13 21.27 1.39 14.19
N GLU A 14 20.29 1.25 15.10
CA GLU A 14 20.51 1.14 16.55
C GLU A 14 19.77 -0.10 17.14
N PRO A 15 20.29 -1.33 16.99
CA PRO A 15 19.55 -2.58 17.29
C PRO A 15 19.18 -2.79 18.77
N SER A 16 19.96 -2.19 19.67
CA SER A 16 19.76 -2.31 21.11
C SER A 16 18.94 -1.17 21.70
N LYS A 17 18.81 -0.04 20.99
CA LYS A 17 18.17 1.16 21.51
C LYS A 17 16.67 1.13 21.25
N ALA A 18 15.89 1.36 22.30
CA ALA A 18 14.47 1.65 22.17
C ALA A 18 14.29 3.11 21.72
N PHE A 19 13.22 3.40 21.00
CA PHE A 19 12.92 4.74 20.53
C PHE A 19 11.66 5.31 21.14
N SER A 20 11.70 6.61 21.39
CA SER A 20 10.52 7.36 21.85
C SER A 20 9.77 8.00 20.67
N SER A 21 8.52 8.39 20.93
CA SER A 21 7.73 9.19 19.98
C SER A 21 8.45 10.47 19.51
N HIS A 22 9.29 11.05 20.38
CA HIS A 22 10.04 12.26 20.10
C HIS A 22 11.18 12.04 19.10
N GLU A 23 11.91 10.94 19.24
CA GLU A 23 12.99 10.59 18.32
C GLU A 23 12.42 10.30 16.94
N VAL A 24 11.34 9.52 16.87
CA VAL A 24 10.60 9.23 15.62
C VAL A 24 10.14 10.54 14.95
N MET A 25 9.48 11.42 15.71
CA MET A 25 9.04 12.73 15.21
C MET A 25 10.20 13.59 14.71
N THR A 26 11.34 13.57 15.40
CA THR A 26 12.53 14.35 15.05
C THR A 26 13.18 13.83 13.78
N GLN A 27 13.20 12.51 13.59
CA GLN A 27 13.72 11.87 12.38
C GLN A 27 12.81 12.12 11.16
N LEU A 28 11.49 12.03 11.33
CA LEU A 28 10.53 12.21 10.23
C LEU A 28 10.30 13.67 9.84
N TYR A 29 10.26 14.58 10.81
CA TYR A 29 9.87 15.97 10.59
C TYR A 29 10.97 17.00 10.85
N SER A 30 12.20 16.55 11.14
CA SER A 30 13.32 17.38 11.61
C SER A 30 13.04 18.01 13.00
N PRO A 31 14.06 18.34 13.82
CA PRO A 31 13.84 19.03 15.12
C PRO A 31 12.99 20.31 15.04
N ARG A 32 12.80 20.88 13.85
CA ARG A 32 11.91 22.04 13.62
C ARG A 32 10.45 21.78 14.00
N TRP A 33 10.02 20.51 14.12
CA TRP A 33 8.64 20.18 14.50
C TRP A 33 8.26 20.72 15.90
N TYR A 34 9.23 20.90 16.80
CA TYR A 34 9.01 21.50 18.13
C TYR A 34 8.51 22.94 18.06
N LEU A 35 8.94 23.69 17.05
CA LEU A 35 8.57 25.10 16.84
C LEU A 35 7.28 25.25 16.03
N HIS A 36 6.77 24.16 15.46
CA HIS A 36 5.58 24.20 14.63
C HIS A 36 4.33 24.36 15.52
N PRO A 37 3.37 25.25 15.20
CA PRO A 37 2.17 25.47 16.02
C PRO A 37 1.32 24.21 16.18
N LYS A 38 1.36 23.30 15.20
CA LYS A 38 0.67 21.99 15.24
C LYS A 38 1.57 20.84 15.72
N GLY A 39 2.79 21.11 16.20
CA GLY A 39 3.76 20.08 16.59
C GLY A 39 3.22 19.13 17.67
N ARG A 40 2.45 19.67 18.64
CA ARG A 40 1.78 18.86 19.67
C ARG A 40 0.71 17.94 19.11
N ASP A 41 -0.06 18.39 18.13
CA ASP A 41 -1.10 17.58 17.50
C ASP A 41 -0.48 16.48 16.63
N SER A 42 0.60 16.81 15.90
CA SER A 42 1.37 15.82 15.14
C SER A 42 1.97 14.75 16.06
N ARG A 43 2.49 15.14 17.24
CA ARG A 43 2.98 14.18 18.24
C ARG A 43 1.86 13.26 18.73
N LYS A 44 0.70 13.79 19.11
CA LYS A 44 -0.43 12.95 19.57
C LYS A 44 -0.86 11.94 18.50
N ARG A 45 -0.83 12.33 17.22
CA ARG A 45 -1.09 11.42 16.10
C ARG A 45 0.00 10.34 15.99
N MET A 46 1.26 10.71 16.18
CA MET A 46 2.37 9.74 16.21
C MET A 46 2.20 8.73 17.34
N ASP A 47 1.86 9.22 18.55
CA ASP A 47 1.61 8.35 19.70
C ASP A 47 0.48 7.35 19.39
N LEU A 48 -0.60 7.79 18.72
CA LEU A 48 -1.67 6.90 18.29
C LEU A 48 -1.20 5.85 17.28
N TYR A 49 -0.37 6.22 16.31
CA TYR A 49 0.19 5.25 15.35
C TYR A 49 1.10 4.23 16.03
N LEU A 50 1.99 4.67 16.92
CA LEU A 50 2.87 3.77 17.67
C LEU A 50 2.07 2.80 18.55
N ASN A 51 1.05 3.31 19.25
CA ASN A 51 0.13 2.47 20.02
C ASN A 51 -0.64 1.48 19.13
N SER A 52 -1.03 1.87 17.92
CA SER A 52 -1.67 0.96 16.97
C SER A 52 -0.73 -0.18 16.57
N PHE A 53 0.56 0.12 16.32
CA PHE A 53 1.55 -0.91 15.99
C PHE A 53 1.91 -1.80 17.18
N VAL A 54 1.84 -1.29 18.41
CA VAL A 54 1.91 -2.13 19.61
C VAL A 54 0.70 -3.05 19.69
N SER A 55 -0.50 -2.53 19.44
CA SER A 55 -1.73 -3.34 19.45
C SER A 55 -1.75 -4.43 18.38
N SER A 56 -1.16 -4.17 17.20
CA SER A 56 -1.00 -5.20 16.16
C SER A 56 0.18 -6.15 16.45
N GLY A 57 1.03 -5.83 17.42
CA GLY A 57 2.20 -6.63 17.82
C GLY A 57 3.42 -6.43 16.92
N GLU A 58 3.43 -5.40 16.08
CA GLU A 58 4.59 -5.01 15.27
C GLU A 58 5.65 -4.31 16.15
N LEU A 59 5.22 -3.59 17.19
CA LEU A 59 6.08 -2.96 18.19
C LEU A 59 5.82 -3.56 19.58
N VAL A 60 6.80 -3.46 20.47
CA VAL A 60 6.63 -3.69 21.92
C VAL A 60 7.04 -2.46 22.70
N VAL A 61 6.39 -2.25 23.84
CA VAL A 61 6.79 -1.23 24.81
C VAL A 61 7.88 -1.83 25.69
N VAL A 62 9.04 -1.18 25.75
CA VAL A 62 10.19 -1.62 26.58
C VAL A 62 10.17 -0.90 27.92
N GLU A 63 10.05 0.42 27.88
CA GLU A 63 9.92 1.30 29.05
C GLU A 63 8.80 2.31 28.81
N ARG A 64 8.45 3.11 29.83
CA ARG A 64 7.29 4.02 29.77
C ARG A 64 7.49 5.10 28.68
N GLY A 65 6.97 4.82 27.49
CA GLY A 65 7.03 5.71 26.33
C GLY A 65 8.09 5.33 25.28
N ASP A 66 8.80 4.22 25.49
CA ASP A 66 9.83 3.72 24.59
C ASP A 66 9.39 2.41 23.92
N TYR A 67 9.66 2.33 22.62
CA TYR A 67 9.19 1.27 21.74
C TYR A 67 10.37 0.54 21.11
N LYS A 68 10.17 -0.74 20.80
CA LYS A 68 11.11 -1.56 20.04
C LYS A 68 10.40 -2.34 18.95
N VAL A 69 11.02 -2.42 17.78
CA VAL A 69 10.50 -3.19 16.65
C VAL A 69 10.62 -4.69 16.92
N THR A 70 9.59 -5.45 16.54
CA THR A 70 9.58 -6.92 16.59
C THR A 70 9.76 -7.53 15.20
N GLY A 71 10.03 -8.84 15.13
CA GLY A 71 10.03 -9.58 13.86
C GLY A 71 8.70 -9.55 13.11
N LYS A 72 7.57 -9.32 13.81
CA LYS A 72 6.26 -9.20 13.17
C LYS A 72 6.16 -7.95 12.29
N ALA A 73 6.88 -6.87 12.62
CA ALA A 73 6.92 -5.67 11.79
C ALA A 73 7.51 -5.96 10.40
N ILE A 74 8.55 -6.80 10.33
CA ILE A 74 9.19 -7.19 9.07
C ILE A 74 8.21 -7.99 8.22
N ALA A 75 7.60 -9.03 8.80
CA ALA A 75 6.59 -9.84 8.10
C ALA A 75 5.39 -9.00 7.63
N THR A 76 4.97 -8.03 8.43
CA THR A 76 3.87 -7.11 8.08
C THR A 76 4.27 -6.21 6.90
N LEU A 77 5.47 -5.66 6.91
CA LEU A 77 5.99 -4.85 5.82
C LEU A 77 6.10 -5.65 4.52
N GLU A 78 6.64 -6.87 4.59
CA GLU A 78 6.75 -7.78 3.44
C GLU A 78 5.37 -8.13 2.87
N SER A 79 4.42 -8.53 3.74
CA SER A 79 3.06 -8.87 3.32
C SER A 79 2.38 -7.73 2.58
N TYR A 80 2.55 -6.50 3.06
CA TYR A 80 2.01 -5.31 2.39
C TYR A 80 2.70 -5.01 1.07
N GLN A 81 4.02 -5.17 0.96
CA GLN A 81 4.71 -4.98 -0.31
C GLN A 81 4.21 -5.97 -1.35
N MET A 82 4.05 -7.25 -0.97
CA MET A 82 3.50 -8.28 -1.84
C MET A 82 2.06 -7.96 -2.24
N GLU A 83 1.21 -7.57 -1.30
CA GLU A 83 -0.19 -7.22 -1.60
C GLU A 83 -0.27 -6.00 -2.53
N SER A 84 0.54 -4.97 -2.28
CA SER A 84 0.58 -3.77 -3.13
C SER A 84 1.09 -4.05 -4.55
N ALA A 85 1.96 -5.05 -4.71
CA ALA A 85 2.39 -5.51 -6.03
C ALA A 85 1.26 -6.26 -6.74
N ARG A 86 0.59 -7.18 -6.02
CA ARG A 86 -0.57 -7.92 -6.53
C ARG A 86 -1.71 -7.01 -6.94
N GLU A 87 -2.02 -5.98 -6.15
CA GLU A 87 -3.05 -4.99 -6.48
C GLU A 87 -2.74 -4.27 -7.80
N LYS A 88 -1.47 -3.90 -8.04
CA LYS A 88 -1.06 -3.29 -9.30
C LYS A 88 -1.19 -4.26 -10.47
N ASP A 89 -0.73 -5.50 -10.31
CA ASP A 89 -0.81 -6.52 -11.34
C ASP A 89 -2.27 -6.88 -11.68
N ALA A 90 -3.13 -6.94 -10.65
CA ALA A 90 -4.57 -7.16 -10.80
C ALA A 90 -5.23 -6.02 -11.58
N GLN A 91 -4.85 -4.75 -11.35
CA GLN A 91 -5.37 -3.61 -12.11
C GLN A 91 -5.04 -3.73 -13.60
N TYR A 92 -3.78 -4.00 -13.96
CA TYR A 92 -3.40 -4.18 -15.37
C TYR A 92 -4.14 -5.34 -16.03
N THR A 93 -4.24 -6.47 -15.32
CA THR A 93 -4.98 -7.65 -15.80
C THR A 93 -6.46 -7.34 -16.00
N GLN A 94 -7.07 -6.60 -15.08
CA GLN A 94 -8.47 -6.21 -15.16
C GLN A 94 -8.74 -5.29 -16.36
N TYR A 95 -7.86 -4.32 -16.64
CA TYR A 95 -7.98 -3.48 -17.84
C TYR A 95 -7.85 -4.30 -19.12
N ALA A 96 -6.93 -5.25 -19.18
CA ALA A 96 -6.79 -6.15 -20.32
C ALA A 96 -8.05 -7.01 -20.54
N LEU A 97 -8.64 -7.53 -19.46
CA LEU A 97 -9.89 -8.29 -19.51
C LEU A 97 -11.07 -7.45 -20.00
N VAL A 98 -11.22 -6.21 -19.51
CA VAL A 98 -12.28 -5.30 -19.96
C VAL A 98 -12.11 -5.01 -21.45
N PHE A 99 -10.90 -4.73 -21.91
CA PHE A 99 -10.61 -4.47 -23.32
C PHE A 99 -10.90 -5.69 -24.20
N LEU A 100 -10.46 -6.88 -23.78
CA LEU A 100 -10.74 -8.13 -24.50
C LEU A 100 -12.25 -8.41 -24.57
N THR A 101 -12.97 -8.20 -23.47
CA THR A 101 -14.43 -8.37 -23.41
C THR A 101 -15.15 -7.41 -24.34
N LEU A 102 -14.67 -6.16 -24.46
CA LEU A 102 -15.22 -5.18 -25.39
C LEU A 102 -15.05 -5.64 -26.85
N ILE A 103 -13.86 -6.14 -27.21
CA ILE A 103 -13.61 -6.69 -28.55
C ILE A 103 -14.53 -7.88 -28.83
N LEU A 104 -14.65 -8.81 -27.90
CA LEU A 104 -15.53 -9.98 -28.03
C LEU A 104 -17.00 -9.57 -28.16
N ALA A 105 -17.45 -8.56 -27.41
CA ALA A 105 -18.80 -8.02 -27.53
C ALA A 105 -19.07 -7.41 -28.92
N ILE A 106 -18.10 -6.68 -29.49
CA ILE A 106 -18.20 -6.12 -30.84
C ILE A 106 -18.27 -7.26 -31.89
N ILE A 107 -17.36 -8.23 -31.79
CA ILE A 107 -17.34 -9.39 -32.71
C ILE A 107 -18.65 -10.18 -32.61
N GLY A 108 -19.13 -10.44 -31.39
CA GLY A 108 -20.40 -11.11 -31.15
C GLY A 108 -21.60 -10.33 -31.69
N ALA A 109 -21.61 -9.00 -31.58
CA ALA A 109 -22.64 -8.15 -32.16
C ALA A 109 -22.66 -8.20 -33.70
N ILE A 110 -21.48 -8.30 -34.33
CA ILE A 110 -21.35 -8.48 -35.79
C ILE A 110 -21.83 -9.89 -36.20
N GLN A 111 -21.39 -10.95 -35.51
CA GLN A 111 -21.73 -12.33 -35.85
C GLN A 111 -23.20 -12.69 -35.57
N SER A 112 -23.80 -12.12 -34.53
CA SER A 112 -25.21 -12.41 -34.16
C SER A 112 -26.23 -11.79 -35.11
N GLY A 113 -25.80 -10.99 -36.10
CA GLY A 113 -26.70 -10.34 -37.06
C GLY A 113 -27.56 -9.22 -36.46
N VAL A 114 -27.30 -8.82 -35.21
CA VAL A 114 -27.95 -7.68 -34.54
C VAL A 114 -27.60 -6.37 -35.26
N VAL A 115 -26.40 -6.29 -35.87
CA VAL A 115 -26.05 -5.29 -36.89
C VAL A 115 -26.00 -6.01 -38.24
N LYS A 116 -26.97 -5.73 -39.13
CA LYS A 116 -26.88 -6.12 -40.55
C LYS A 116 -25.77 -5.32 -41.22
N VAL A 117 -24.53 -5.81 -41.15
CA VAL A 117 -23.50 -5.40 -42.12
C VAL A 117 -23.95 -5.95 -43.48
N PRO A 118 -24.16 -5.11 -44.52
CA PRO A 118 -24.39 -5.64 -45.85
C PRO A 118 -23.21 -6.55 -46.18
N THR A 119 -23.51 -7.80 -46.46
CA THR A 119 -22.56 -8.84 -46.84
C THR A 119 -21.75 -8.36 -48.05
N LEU A 120 -20.55 -7.83 -47.82
CA LEU A 120 -19.63 -7.46 -48.90
C LEU A 120 -18.97 -8.67 -49.56
N LEU A 121 -19.05 -9.85 -48.95
CA LEU A 121 -18.56 -11.10 -49.52
C LEU A 121 -19.56 -12.22 -49.24
N ASP A 122 -20.28 -12.59 -50.30
CA ASP A 122 -21.17 -13.74 -50.37
C ASP A 122 -20.35 -14.94 -50.86
N PHE A 123 -20.11 -15.93 -49.98
CA PHE A 123 -19.43 -17.19 -50.32
C PHE A 123 -20.42 -18.33 -50.55
N THR A 124 -21.72 -18.05 -50.76
CA THR A 124 -22.70 -19.08 -51.13
C THR A 124 -22.63 -19.51 -52.62
N GLN A 125 -21.69 -18.97 -53.39
CA GLN A 125 -21.35 -19.46 -54.72
C GLN A 125 -20.04 -20.26 -54.70
N PHE A 126 -20.07 -21.43 -54.07
CA PHE A 126 -19.31 -22.61 -54.48
C PHE A 126 -20.05 -23.87 -54.09
#